data_AF-A0A819USS5-F1
#
_entry.id   AF-A0A819USS5-F1
#
_cell.length_a   1.000
_cell.length_b   1.000
_cell.length_c   1.000
_cell.angle_alpha   90.00
_cell.angle_beta   90.00
_cell.angle_gamma   90.00
#
_symmetry.space_group_name_H-M   'P 1'
#
loop_
_entity.id
_entity.type
_entity.pdbx_description
1 polymer ?
#
loop_
_entity_poly.entity_id
_entity_poly.type
_entity_poly.pdbx_seq_one_letter_code
_entity_poly.pdbx_strand_id
1 'polypeptide(L)'
;MSNETVHISQHDQQDPCIIVDGINWFYYWDVETLLFGLKYQARSDDLFIVTYPKSGTTWIKTIIYTLLTNGQPFDIDYKDFFERFPYVELDDEQAIIKMRRPGALRSHLPMNRIPYNSQAKYICVIRNPKDVCVSYYIFYNTWGGVRRLNFDQFFELFIQGRLPFNDYFECLRLTWERLANLTDISENSYLVGCDVEHL
;
A
#
# COMPACT_ATOMS: atom_id res chain seq x y z
N MET A 1 25.07 5.20 -12.09
CA MET A 1 23.76 5.86 -11.96
C MET A 1 23.28 6.18 -13.37
N SER A 2 22.49 5.29 -13.96
CA SER A 2 21.80 5.58 -15.22
C SER A 2 20.71 6.60 -14.92
N ASN A 3 20.72 7.73 -15.63
CA ASN A 3 19.61 8.67 -15.67
C ASN A 3 18.44 7.99 -16.41
N GLU A 4 17.70 7.12 -15.72
CA GLU A 4 16.38 6.73 -16.18
C GLU A 4 15.48 7.97 -16.14
N THR A 5 15.01 8.39 -17.31
CA THR A 5 14.07 9.49 -17.43
C THR A 5 12.79 9.10 -16.71
N VAL A 6 12.50 9.77 -15.59
CA VAL A 6 11.24 9.59 -14.86
C VAL A 6 10.13 10.15 -15.72
N HIS A 7 9.25 9.28 -16.21
CA HIS A 7 8.08 9.70 -16.96
C HIS A 7 6.99 10.18 -15.99
N ILE A 8 6.76 11.48 -16.00
CA ILE A 8 5.63 12.12 -15.32
C ILE A 8 4.60 12.50 -16.38
N SER A 9 3.38 12.01 -16.23
CA SER A 9 2.28 12.31 -17.14
C SER A 9 0.94 12.39 -16.42
N GLN A 10 -0.11 12.77 -17.13
CA GLN A 10 -1.50 12.72 -16.67
C GLN A 10 -2.34 12.06 -17.76
N HIS A 11 -3.35 11.28 -17.38
CA HIS A 11 -4.29 10.67 -18.33
C HIS A 11 -5.20 11.74 -18.97
N ASP A 12 -5.70 12.68 -18.16
CA ASP A 12 -6.55 13.81 -18.53
C ASP A 12 -6.32 14.96 -17.52
N GLN A 13 -6.51 16.23 -17.93
CA GLN A 13 -6.52 17.38 -17.02
C GLN A 13 -7.61 17.27 -15.92
N GLN A 14 -8.63 16.45 -16.14
CA GLN A 14 -9.69 16.18 -15.16
C GLN A 14 -9.40 15.02 -14.20
N ASP A 15 -8.35 14.24 -14.46
CA ASP A 15 -8.03 13.08 -13.64
C ASP A 15 -7.40 13.50 -12.30
N PRO A 16 -7.70 12.77 -11.23
CA PRO A 16 -7.22 13.14 -9.91
C PRO A 16 -5.75 12.80 -9.66
N CYS A 17 -5.09 12.18 -10.64
CA CYS A 17 -3.77 11.56 -10.48
C CYS A 17 -2.71 12.16 -11.39
N ILE A 18 -1.49 12.23 -10.88
CA ILE A 18 -0.28 12.22 -11.71
C ILE A 18 0.18 10.78 -11.89
N ILE A 19 0.83 10.49 -13.00
CA ILE A 19 1.42 9.18 -13.27
C ILE A 19 2.93 9.34 -13.10
N VAL A 20 3.52 8.55 -12.21
CA VAL A 20 4.97 8.47 -12.03
C VAL A 20 5.36 7.01 -12.17
N ASP A 21 6.19 6.73 -13.17
CA ASP A 21 6.71 5.39 -13.47
C ASP A 21 5.60 4.31 -13.64
N GLY A 22 4.52 4.72 -14.32
CA GLY A 22 3.36 3.87 -14.63
C GLY A 22 2.37 3.67 -13.48
N ILE A 23 2.53 4.38 -12.37
CA ILE A 23 1.64 4.31 -11.20
C ILE A 23 0.92 5.64 -11.05
N ASN A 24 -0.39 5.59 -10.79
CA ASN A 24 -1.23 6.72 -10.48
C ASN A 24 -1.00 7.15 -9.02
N TRP A 25 -0.76 8.43 -8.79
CA TRP A 25 -0.49 9.03 -7.49
C TRP A 25 -1.35 10.25 -7.30
N PHE A 26 -1.64 10.63 -6.05
CA PHE A 26 -2.21 11.95 -5.80
C PHE A 26 -1.23 13.04 -6.26
N TYR A 27 -1.75 14.09 -6.91
CA TYR A 27 -0.93 15.12 -7.54
C TYR A 27 -0.06 15.94 -6.58
N TYR A 28 -0.36 15.92 -5.28
CA TYR A 28 0.36 16.67 -4.26
C TYR A 28 1.44 15.86 -3.54
N TRP A 29 1.62 14.58 -3.89
CA TRP A 29 2.71 13.79 -3.33
C TRP A 29 4.06 14.15 -3.96
N ASP A 30 5.07 14.16 -3.10
CA ASP A 30 6.44 14.51 -3.48
C ASP A 30 7.06 13.42 -4.34
N VAL A 31 7.44 13.77 -5.57
CA VAL A 31 7.94 12.83 -6.58
C VAL A 31 9.24 12.17 -6.14
N GLU A 32 10.11 12.88 -5.42
CA GLU A 32 11.38 12.30 -4.93
C GLU A 32 11.12 11.17 -3.93
N THR A 33 10.18 11.37 -3.00
CA THR A 33 9.72 10.35 -2.05
C THR A 33 9.14 9.13 -2.77
N LEU A 34 8.28 9.34 -3.78
CA LEU A 34 7.72 8.25 -4.58
C LEU A 34 8.82 7.42 -5.28
N LEU A 35 9.78 8.11 -5.91
CA LEU A 35 10.89 7.48 -6.61
C LEU A 35 11.85 6.75 -5.68
N PHE A 36 12.07 7.28 -4.48
CA PHE A 36 12.84 6.59 -3.45
C PHE A 36 12.19 5.25 -3.11
N GLY A 37 10.89 5.25 -2.82
CA GLY A 37 10.16 4.02 -2.47
C GLY A 37 10.19 2.98 -3.57
N LEU A 38 10.07 3.40 -4.83
CA LEU A 38 10.18 2.50 -6.00
C LEU A 38 11.58 1.90 -6.17
N LYS A 39 12.62 2.54 -5.65
CA LYS A 39 14.01 2.09 -5.71
C LYS A 39 14.48 1.39 -4.45
N TYR A 40 13.65 1.36 -3.40
CA TYR A 40 13.99 0.73 -2.13
C TYR A 40 14.39 -0.73 -2.33
N GLN A 41 15.53 -1.10 -1.76
CA GLN A 41 16.04 -2.47 -1.81
C GLN A 41 15.64 -3.18 -0.53
N ALA A 42 14.70 -4.12 -0.64
CA ALA A 42 14.23 -4.91 0.50
C ALA A 42 15.37 -5.69 1.17
N ARG A 43 15.42 -5.62 2.49
CA ARG A 43 16.38 -6.36 3.32
C ARG A 43 15.82 -7.72 3.67
N SER A 44 16.71 -8.67 3.97
CA SER A 44 16.31 -10.02 4.38
C SER A 44 15.50 -10.07 5.68
N ASP A 45 15.62 -9.06 6.54
CA ASP A 45 14.93 -8.95 7.83
C ASP A 45 13.69 -8.03 7.78
N ASP A 46 13.27 -7.59 6.60
CA ASP A 46 12.08 -6.77 6.45
C ASP A 46 10.80 -7.59 6.57
N LEU A 47 9.79 -6.94 7.15
CA LEU A 47 8.40 -7.36 7.11
C LEU A 47 7.62 -6.30 6.33
N PHE A 48 6.93 -6.72 5.29
CA PHE A 48 6.06 -5.85 4.50
C PHE A 48 4.58 -6.13 4.81
N ILE A 49 3.80 -5.07 4.97
CA ILE A 49 2.34 -5.08 4.93
C ILE A 49 1.94 -4.53 3.57
N VAL A 50 1.45 -5.40 2.69
CA VAL A 50 1.03 -5.05 1.33
C VAL A 50 -0.49 -5.10 1.24
N THR A 51 -1.10 -3.97 0.89
CA THR A 51 -2.56 -3.86 0.80
C THR A 51 -2.91 -2.93 -0.35
N TYR A 52 -4.00 -3.18 -1.08
CA TYR A 52 -4.60 -2.08 -1.85
C TYR A 52 -5.21 -1.07 -0.85
N PRO A 53 -5.23 0.25 -1.14
CA PRO A 53 -5.89 1.23 -0.30
C PRO A 53 -7.25 0.74 0.20
N LYS A 54 -7.51 0.95 1.50
CA LYS A 54 -8.78 0.59 2.16
C LYS A 54 -9.08 -0.90 2.31
N SER A 55 -8.09 -1.75 2.08
CA SER A 55 -8.20 -3.21 2.29
C SER A 55 -7.85 -3.66 3.72
N GLY A 56 -7.77 -2.73 4.71
CA GLY A 56 -7.55 -3.09 6.12
C GLY A 56 -6.15 -2.80 6.67
N THR A 57 -5.37 -1.91 6.05
CA THR A 57 -4.01 -1.53 6.51
C THR A 57 -3.98 -1.14 7.99
N THR A 58 -4.91 -0.31 8.46
CA THR A 58 -4.97 0.08 9.88
C THR A 58 -5.21 -1.11 10.79
N TRP A 59 -6.09 -2.03 10.39
CA TRP A 59 -6.44 -3.21 11.19
C TRP A 59 -5.25 -4.15 11.35
N ILE A 60 -4.56 -4.49 10.26
CA ILE A 60 -3.40 -5.38 10.31
C ILE A 60 -2.21 -4.73 11.02
N LYS A 61 -2.01 -3.41 10.89
CA LYS A 61 -1.00 -2.68 11.69
C LYS A 61 -1.24 -2.83 13.18
N THR A 62 -2.50 -2.67 13.62
CA THR A 62 -2.85 -2.83 15.03
C THR A 62 -2.56 -4.24 15.53
N ILE A 63 -2.92 -5.27 14.75
CA ILE A 63 -2.63 -6.67 15.10
C ILE A 63 -1.12 -6.90 15.23
N ILE A 64 -0.34 -6.48 14.23
CA ILE A 64 1.12 -6.65 14.24
C ILE A 64 1.74 -5.87 15.41
N TYR A 65 1.31 -4.63 15.65
CA TYR A 65 1.78 -3.84 16.78
C TYR A 65 1.55 -4.59 18.10
N THR A 66 0.34 -5.07 18.35
CA THR A 66 -0.01 -5.85 19.54
C THR A 66 0.89 -7.08 19.70
N LEU A 67 1.21 -7.78 18.61
CA LEU A 67 2.13 -8.92 18.65
C LEU A 67 3.56 -8.49 18.98
N LEU A 68 4.06 -7.42 18.35
CA LEU A 68 5.42 -6.92 18.54
C LEU A 68 5.67 -6.33 19.93
N THR A 69 4.62 -5.78 20.55
CA THR A 69 4.70 -5.17 21.87
C THR A 69 4.18 -6.06 22.99
N ASN A 70 3.85 -7.34 22.72
CA ASN A 70 3.24 -8.24 23.69
C ASN A 70 1.99 -7.63 24.37
N GLY A 71 1.15 -6.96 23.59
CA GLY A 71 -0.12 -6.39 24.03
C GLY A 71 0.01 -5.07 24.79
N GLN A 72 1.16 -4.40 24.78
CA GLN A 72 1.24 -3.06 25.37
C GLN A 72 0.37 -2.07 24.59
N PRO A 73 -0.30 -1.13 25.28
CA PRO A 73 -1.13 -0.12 24.63
C PRO A 73 -0.29 0.83 23.76
N PHE A 74 -0.98 1.60 22.92
CA PHE A 74 -0.35 2.71 22.21
C PHE A 74 0.12 3.78 23.21
N ASP A 75 1.21 4.46 22.86
CA ASP A 75 1.57 5.73 23.48
C ASP A 75 0.55 6.82 23.15
N ILE A 76 0.50 7.87 23.99
CA ILE A 76 -0.51 8.94 23.90
C ILE A 76 -0.45 9.66 22.54
N ASP A 77 0.74 9.77 21.96
CA ASP A 77 1.00 10.42 20.68
C ASP A 77 1.10 9.44 19.50
N TYR A 78 0.91 8.14 19.72
CA TYR A 78 1.04 7.08 18.71
C TYR A 78 2.42 7.09 18.02
N LYS A 79 3.44 7.70 18.63
CA LYS A 79 4.74 7.90 17.99
C LYS A 79 5.43 6.57 17.76
N ASP A 80 5.49 5.70 18.77
CA ASP A 80 6.05 4.34 18.62
C ASP A 80 5.30 3.55 17.55
N PHE A 81 3.98 3.73 17.44
CA PHE A 81 3.17 3.11 16.40
C PHE A 81 3.56 3.60 15.00
N PHE A 82 3.65 4.91 14.76
CA PHE A 82 3.99 5.42 13.44
C PHE A 82 5.44 5.12 13.04
N GLU A 83 6.40 5.23 13.97
CA GLU A 83 7.83 4.95 13.72
C GLU A 83 8.13 3.48 13.38
N ARG A 84 7.22 2.54 13.72
CA ARG A 84 7.33 1.12 13.37
C ARG A 84 6.72 0.75 12.04
N PHE A 85 5.85 1.60 11.50
CA PHE A 85 5.08 1.30 10.29
C PHE A 85 5.13 2.45 9.28
N PRO A 86 6.29 2.83 8.73
CA PRO A 86 6.32 3.79 7.64
C PRO A 86 5.89 3.15 6.31
N TYR A 87 5.36 3.93 5.38
CA TYR A 87 5.07 3.56 4.00
C TYR A 87 6.34 3.72 3.17
N VAL A 88 6.78 2.65 2.50
CA VAL A 88 8.00 2.69 1.70
C VAL A 88 7.92 3.72 0.57
N GLU A 89 6.73 3.93 0.00
CA GLU A 89 6.50 4.86 -1.10
C GLU A 89 5.94 6.23 -0.71
N LEU A 90 5.58 6.48 0.54
CA LEU A 90 4.92 7.74 0.94
C LEU A 90 5.61 8.49 2.09
N ASP A 91 6.36 7.79 2.94
CA ASP A 91 7.11 8.41 4.03
C ASP A 91 8.55 8.69 3.59
N ASP A 92 9.18 9.68 4.22
CA ASP A 92 10.52 10.12 3.84
C ASP A 92 11.57 9.03 4.04
N GLU A 93 12.67 9.11 3.27
CA GLU A 93 13.77 8.16 3.34
C GLU A 93 14.31 7.97 4.77
N GLN A 94 14.34 9.02 5.59
CA GLN A 94 14.84 8.92 6.96
C GLN A 94 13.88 8.12 7.85
N ALA A 95 12.57 8.24 7.68
CA ALA A 95 11.59 7.41 8.37
C ALA A 95 11.76 5.92 8.03
N ILE A 96 12.09 5.60 6.78
CA ILE A 96 12.37 4.22 6.34
C ILE A 96 13.69 3.70 6.90
N ILE A 97 14.77 4.47 6.79
CA ILE A 97 16.11 4.07 7.27
C ILE A 97 16.13 3.93 8.80
N LYS A 98 15.47 4.86 9.51
CA LYS A 98 15.42 4.91 10.98
C LYS A 98 14.20 4.19 11.56
N MET A 99 13.45 3.44 10.73
CA MET A 99 12.28 2.69 11.17
C MET A 99 12.60 1.89 12.44
N ARG A 100 11.75 2.05 13.45
CA ARG A 100 11.90 1.35 14.71
C ARG A 100 11.66 -0.15 14.53
N ARG A 101 12.60 -0.97 15.00
CA ARG A 101 12.53 -2.44 14.92
C ARG A 101 12.29 -3.08 16.30
N PRO A 102 11.55 -4.21 16.38
CA PRO A 102 10.82 -4.85 15.26
C PRO A 102 9.66 -3.96 14.78
N GLY A 103 9.38 -4.00 13.47
CA GLY A 103 8.40 -3.15 12.79
C GLY A 103 8.08 -3.72 11.40
N ALA A 104 7.21 -3.06 10.64
CA ALA A 104 6.86 -3.49 9.29
C ALA A 104 6.71 -2.31 8.33
N LEU A 105 7.38 -2.39 7.18
CA LEU A 105 7.18 -1.45 6.08
C LEU A 105 5.80 -1.66 5.48
N ARG A 106 5.11 -0.58 5.13
CA ARG A 106 3.81 -0.64 4.47
C ARG A 106 3.96 -0.29 3.01
N SER A 107 3.09 -0.88 2.18
CA SER A 107 3.00 -0.45 0.80
C SER A 107 1.62 -0.68 0.19
N HIS A 108 1.25 0.26 -0.66
CA HIS A 108 0.13 0.24 -1.59
C HIS A 108 0.58 0.07 -3.04
N LEU A 109 1.89 -0.10 -3.29
CA LEU A 109 2.41 -0.32 -4.63
C LEU A 109 1.77 -1.57 -5.28
N PRO A 110 1.58 -1.56 -6.61
CA PRO A 110 1.23 -2.77 -7.35
C PRO A 110 2.21 -3.91 -7.02
N MET A 111 1.72 -5.15 -6.92
CA MET A 111 2.51 -6.27 -6.37
C MET A 111 3.80 -6.55 -7.17
N ASN A 112 3.80 -6.30 -8.48
CA ASN A 112 4.98 -6.41 -9.34
C ASN A 112 6.00 -5.27 -9.16
N ARG A 113 5.68 -4.27 -8.34
CA ARG A 113 6.52 -3.10 -8.02
C ARG A 113 6.88 -3.01 -6.53
N ILE A 114 6.39 -3.95 -5.72
CA ILE A 114 6.78 -4.05 -4.31
C ILE A 114 8.26 -4.43 -4.21
N PRO A 115 9.07 -3.73 -3.39
CA PRO A 115 10.44 -4.13 -3.09
C PRO A 115 10.54 -5.59 -2.66
N TYR A 116 11.31 -6.39 -3.40
CA TYR A 116 11.37 -7.84 -3.20
C TYR A 116 12.73 -8.32 -2.69
N ASN A 117 12.68 -9.14 -1.65
CA ASN A 117 13.78 -9.97 -1.18
C ASN A 117 13.22 -11.35 -0.80
N SER A 118 13.85 -12.42 -1.25
CA SER A 118 13.36 -13.79 -1.03
C SER A 118 13.39 -14.24 0.43
N GLN A 119 14.14 -13.55 1.29
CA GLN A 119 14.21 -13.83 2.73
C GLN A 119 13.32 -12.91 3.57
N ALA A 120 12.84 -11.80 2.99
CA ALA A 120 11.88 -10.92 3.66
C ALA A 120 10.52 -11.59 3.80
N LYS A 121 9.71 -11.07 4.73
CA LYS A 121 8.34 -11.55 4.97
C LYS A 121 7.33 -10.56 4.40
N TYR A 122 6.22 -11.08 3.88
CA TYR A 122 5.17 -10.29 3.26
C TYR A 122 3.81 -10.73 3.81
N ILE A 123 3.06 -9.78 4.35
CA ILE A 123 1.66 -9.95 4.76
C ILE A 123 0.80 -9.20 3.76
N CYS A 124 0.06 -9.95 2.95
CA CYS A 124 -0.87 -9.39 1.98
C CYS A 124 -2.29 -9.41 2.54
N VAL A 125 -2.99 -8.28 2.50
CA VAL A 125 -4.41 -8.20 2.89
C VAL A 125 -5.25 -7.79 1.69
N ILE A 126 -6.19 -8.65 1.34
CA ILE A 126 -7.18 -8.43 0.30
C ILE A 126 -8.58 -8.38 0.93
N ARG A 127 -9.47 -7.58 0.33
CA ARG A 127 -10.84 -7.38 0.80
C ARG A 127 -11.79 -7.36 -0.39
N ASN A 128 -13.04 -7.82 -0.21
CA ASN A 128 -14.07 -7.78 -1.25
C ASN A 128 -14.06 -6.43 -2.02
N PRO A 129 -14.01 -6.44 -3.38
CA PRO A 129 -13.88 -5.22 -4.18
C PRO A 129 -15.04 -4.23 -3.98
N LYS A 130 -16.26 -4.71 -3.69
CA LYS A 130 -17.42 -3.84 -3.45
C LYS A 130 -17.21 -2.98 -2.21
N ASP A 131 -16.73 -3.61 -1.14
CA ASP A 131 -16.40 -2.94 0.11
C ASP A 131 -15.22 -1.97 -0.05
N VAL A 132 -14.18 -2.39 -0.78
CA VAL A 132 -13.02 -1.54 -1.07
C VAL A 132 -13.47 -0.29 -1.82
N CYS A 133 -14.29 -0.44 -2.86
CA CYS A 133 -14.81 0.67 -3.64
C CYS A 133 -15.58 1.68 -2.76
N VAL A 134 -16.52 1.23 -1.93
CA VAL A 134 -17.29 2.12 -1.05
C VAL A 134 -16.40 2.79 0.00
N SER A 135 -15.50 2.03 0.64
CA SER A 135 -14.59 2.60 1.64
C SER A 135 -13.62 3.60 1.04
N TYR A 136 -13.16 3.36 -0.19
CA TYR A 136 -12.26 4.25 -0.91
C TYR A 136 -12.96 5.51 -1.40
N TYR A 137 -14.21 5.40 -1.87
CA TYR A 137 -15.04 6.56 -2.17
C TYR A 137 -15.16 7.53 -0.98
N ILE A 138 -15.51 6.98 0.20
CA ILE A 138 -15.65 7.77 1.43
C ILE A 138 -14.31 8.41 1.79
N PHE A 139 -13.24 7.61 1.83
CA PHE A 139 -11.90 8.08 2.16
C PHE A 139 -11.43 9.19 1.22
N TYR A 140 -11.55 8.98 -0.09
CA TYR A 140 -11.13 9.91 -1.13
C TYR A 140 -11.79 11.28 -0.99
N ASN A 141 -13.09 11.30 -0.67
CA ASN A 141 -13.84 12.55 -0.48
C ASN A 141 -13.62 13.23 0.87
N THR A 142 -13.06 12.53 1.86
CA THR A 142 -12.72 13.06 3.19
C THR A 142 -11.25 13.50 3.32
N TRP A 143 -10.33 12.82 2.63
CA TRP A 143 -8.87 12.98 2.78
C TRP A 143 -8.35 14.38 2.39
N GLY A 144 -9.15 15.18 1.68
CA GLY A 144 -8.77 16.52 1.27
C GLY A 144 -7.72 16.51 0.15
N GLY A 145 -7.42 17.68 -0.40
CA GLY A 145 -6.39 17.81 -1.44
C GLY A 145 -6.75 17.20 -2.80
N VAL A 146 -8.01 16.80 -3.03
CA VAL A 146 -8.50 16.37 -4.35
C VAL A 146 -9.91 16.90 -4.61
N ARG A 147 -10.28 16.98 -5.89
CA ARG A 147 -11.66 17.27 -6.30
C ARG A 147 -12.56 16.17 -5.77
N ARG A 148 -13.63 16.55 -5.05
CA ARG A 148 -14.66 15.61 -4.64
C ARG A 148 -15.38 15.04 -5.85
N LEU A 149 -15.69 13.74 -5.78
CA LEU A 149 -16.42 13.02 -6.80
C LEU A 149 -17.76 12.56 -6.24
N ASN A 150 -18.79 12.50 -7.08
CA ASN A 150 -19.96 11.69 -6.74
C ASN A 150 -19.62 10.20 -6.90
N PHE A 151 -20.51 9.32 -6.41
CA PHE A 151 -20.23 7.88 -6.41
C PHE A 151 -20.05 7.32 -7.82
N ASP A 152 -20.88 7.71 -8.79
CA ASP A 152 -20.80 7.20 -10.16
C ASP A 152 -19.46 7.56 -10.83
N GLN A 153 -19.03 8.82 -10.69
CA GLN A 153 -17.73 9.27 -11.19
C GLN A 153 -16.56 8.51 -10.53
N PHE A 154 -16.63 8.32 -9.22
CA PHE A 154 -15.61 7.57 -8.50
C PHE A 154 -15.59 6.10 -8.94
N PHE A 155 -16.76 5.48 -9.05
CA PHE A 155 -16.92 4.08 -9.44
C PHE A 155 -16.35 3.84 -10.83
N GLU A 156 -16.63 4.71 -11.81
CA GLU A 156 -16.04 4.62 -13.15
C GLU A 156 -14.51 4.69 -13.10
N LEU A 157 -13.94 5.63 -12.34
CA LEU A 157 -12.48 5.72 -12.18
C LEU A 157 -11.89 4.51 -11.45
N PHE A 158 -12.61 3.94 -10.47
CA PHE A 158 -12.21 2.73 -9.76
C PHE A 158 -12.16 1.52 -10.69
N ILE A 159 -13.21 1.28 -11.47
CA ILE A 159 -13.29 0.18 -12.44
C ILE A 159 -12.24 0.33 -13.55
N GLN A 160 -11.95 1.56 -13.97
CA GLN A 160 -10.93 1.85 -14.99
C GLN A 160 -9.50 1.84 -14.44
N GLY A 161 -9.30 1.66 -13.13
CA GLY A 161 -7.98 1.68 -12.51
C GLY A 161 -7.27 3.05 -12.59
N ARG A 162 -8.04 4.14 -12.65
CA ARG A 162 -7.56 5.53 -12.80
C ARG A 162 -7.46 6.30 -11.48
N LEU A 163 -7.75 5.64 -10.37
CA LEU A 163 -7.49 6.15 -9.02
C LEU A 163 -6.02 5.95 -8.62
N PRO A 164 -5.57 6.61 -7.54
CA PRO A 164 -4.23 6.38 -7.02
C PRO A 164 -4.00 4.90 -6.70
N PHE A 165 -2.77 4.44 -6.92
CA PHE A 165 -2.33 3.04 -6.79
C PHE A 165 -2.90 2.06 -7.82
N ASN A 166 -3.39 2.58 -8.96
CA ASN A 166 -3.85 1.83 -10.12
C ASN A 166 -5.09 0.95 -9.83
N ASP A 167 -5.27 -0.07 -10.67
CA ASP A 167 -6.39 -1.00 -10.65
C ASP A 167 -6.33 -1.98 -9.48
N TYR A 168 -7.43 -2.05 -8.73
CA TYR A 168 -7.63 -3.03 -7.67
C TYR A 168 -7.63 -4.47 -8.20
N PHE A 169 -8.26 -4.73 -9.35
CA PHE A 169 -8.39 -6.10 -9.88
C PHE A 169 -7.06 -6.64 -10.34
N GLU A 170 -6.22 -5.79 -10.96
CA GLU A 170 -4.84 -6.12 -11.25
C GLU A 170 -4.01 -6.37 -9.98
N CYS A 171 -4.17 -5.55 -8.94
CA CYS A 171 -3.55 -5.78 -7.64
C CYS A 171 -3.92 -7.16 -7.08
N LEU A 172 -5.21 -7.52 -7.13
CA LEU A 172 -5.71 -8.82 -6.70
C LEU A 172 -5.13 -9.97 -7.52
N ARG A 173 -5.13 -9.85 -8.86
CA ARG A 173 -4.58 -10.85 -9.79
C ARG A 173 -3.10 -11.10 -9.53
N LEU A 174 -2.29 -10.04 -9.48
CA LEU A 174 -0.84 -10.15 -9.25
C LEU A 174 -0.52 -10.70 -7.86
N THR A 175 -1.31 -10.34 -6.84
CA THR A 175 -1.20 -10.92 -5.50
C THR A 175 -1.43 -12.42 -5.56
N TRP A 176 -2.50 -12.86 -6.21
CA TRP A 176 -2.83 -14.28 -6.35
C TRP A 176 -1.75 -15.07 -7.12
N GLU A 177 -1.25 -14.53 -8.23
CA GLU A 177 -0.16 -15.15 -8.99
C GLU A 177 1.13 -15.27 -8.18
N ARG A 178 1.45 -14.26 -7.39
CA ARG A 178 2.62 -14.29 -6.51
C ARG A 178 2.49 -15.44 -5.51
N LEU A 179 1.32 -15.62 -4.92
CA LEU A 179 1.05 -16.67 -3.94
C LEU A 179 1.01 -18.06 -4.57
N ALA A 180 0.43 -18.19 -5.76
CA ALA A 180 0.40 -19.44 -6.50
C ALA A 180 1.79 -19.90 -6.93
N ASN A 181 2.73 -18.98 -7.15
CA ASN A 181 4.13 -19.30 -7.44
C ASN A 181 4.96 -19.65 -6.19
N LEU A 182 4.40 -19.42 -4.98
CA LEU A 182 5.01 -19.81 -3.70
C LEU A 182 4.58 -21.22 -3.26
N THR A 183 4.13 -22.08 -4.19
CA THR A 183 3.67 -23.46 -3.93
C THR A 183 4.74 -24.44 -3.43
N ASP A 184 5.92 -23.96 -3.03
CA ASP A 184 6.71 -24.63 -2.00
C ASP A 184 6.46 -23.85 -0.70
N ILE A 185 5.37 -24.18 0.00
CA ILE A 185 4.96 -23.51 1.25
C ILE A 185 5.95 -23.92 2.36
N SER A 186 7.19 -23.44 2.25
CA SER A 186 8.12 -23.39 3.36
C SER A 186 7.75 -22.18 4.22
N GLU A 187 7.23 -22.44 5.43
CA GLU A 187 7.14 -21.65 6.69
C GLU A 187 6.97 -20.11 6.73
N ASN A 188 7.03 -19.36 5.61
CA ASN A 188 7.30 -17.91 5.61
C ASN A 188 6.27 -17.04 4.87
N SER A 189 5.12 -17.58 4.45
CA SER A 189 4.08 -16.80 3.75
C SER A 189 2.68 -17.09 4.29
N TYR A 190 1.98 -16.03 4.73
CA TYR A 190 0.64 -16.11 5.32
C TYR A 190 -0.32 -15.19 4.58
N LEU A 191 -1.48 -15.72 4.19
CA LEU A 191 -2.61 -14.95 3.67
C LEU A 191 -3.60 -14.67 4.79
N VAL A 192 -3.97 -13.41 4.96
CA VAL A 192 -5.09 -13.02 5.82
C VAL A 192 -6.18 -12.43 4.91
N GLY A 193 -7.13 -13.28 4.53
CA GLY A 193 -8.38 -12.84 3.90
C GLY A 193 -9.46 -12.71 4.97
N CYS A 194 -10.16 -11.59 5.01
CA CYS A 194 -11.37 -11.42 5.82
C CYS A 194 -12.56 -11.39 4.86
N ASP A 195 -13.34 -12.46 4.85
CA ASP A 195 -14.65 -12.48 4.23
C ASP A 195 -15.68 -12.08 5.30
N VAL A 196 -16.34 -10.94 5.10
CA VAL A 196 -17.26 -10.32 6.08
C VAL A 196 -18.72 -10.62 5.77
N GLU A 197 -19.02 -11.49 4.80
CA GLU A 197 -20.42 -11.74 4.41
C GLU A 197 -21.26 -12.45 5.49
N HIS A 198 -20.70 -12.91 6.61
CA HIS A 198 -21.43 -13.63 7.67
C HIS A 198 -21.21 -13.09 9.10
N LEU A 199 -21.04 -11.77 9.29
CA LEU A 199 -21.16 -11.13 10.62
C LEU A 199 -22.48 -10.39 10.80
#